data_AF-A0A8C5HTB6-F1
#
_entry.id   AF-A0A8C5HTB6-F1
#
_cell.length_a   1.000
_cell.length_b   1.000
_cell.length_c   1.000
_cell.angle_alpha   90.00
_cell.angle_beta   90.00
_cell.angle_gamma   90.00
#
_symmetry.space_group_name_H-M   'P 1'
#
loop_
_entity.id
_entity.type
_entity.pdbx_description
1 polymer ?
#
loop_
_entity_poly.entity_id
_entity_poly.type
_entity_poly.pdbx_seq_one_letter_code
_entity_poly.pdbx_strand_id
1 'polypeptide(L)'
;MNRTYSVNCVFVVQDFVAVRVQDPRVQNEGSWNSYVDYKIFLHTNSRAFTAKTSCVRRRYSEFVWLRKMMQKNAGLAPVPELPGKSFFFFNNDNFLESRRKGLQLFLQKVLHTTVCLSDSQLHLFLQTQLPIGHIQDCVQGLTPYTVTDAILTYASSNRGFAQAQEEESTLKCDGEVLEMGVM
;
A
#
# COMPACT_ATOMS: atom_id res chain seq x y z
N MET A 1 20.10 -39.46 -39.15
CA MET A 1 19.04 -39.14 -38.18
C MET A 1 19.64 -38.33 -37.04
N ASN A 2 19.67 -37.00 -37.14
CA ASN A 2 20.12 -36.14 -36.04
C ASN A 2 18.96 -35.21 -35.66
N ARG A 3 18.21 -35.54 -34.59
CA ARG A 3 17.26 -34.62 -33.98
C ARG A 3 18.05 -33.68 -33.07
N THR A 4 18.25 -32.45 -33.50
CA THR A 4 18.67 -31.34 -32.65
C THR A 4 17.50 -30.96 -31.74
N TYR A 5 17.61 -31.27 -30.46
CA TYR A 5 16.68 -30.78 -29.43
C TYR A 5 17.14 -29.37 -29.03
N SER A 6 16.42 -28.36 -29.51
CA SER A 6 16.59 -27.00 -29.00
C SER A 6 16.01 -26.94 -27.59
N VAL A 7 16.87 -26.89 -26.58
CA VAL A 7 16.45 -26.58 -25.21
C VAL A 7 16.02 -25.12 -25.17
N ASN A 8 14.71 -24.89 -25.30
CA ASN A 8 14.11 -23.58 -25.00
C ASN A 8 14.27 -23.33 -23.51
N CYS A 9 15.30 -22.59 -23.12
CA CYS A 9 15.48 -22.11 -21.76
C CYS A 9 14.44 -21.00 -21.51
N VAL A 10 13.26 -21.38 -21.01
CA VAL A 10 12.26 -20.42 -20.54
C VAL A 10 12.76 -19.88 -19.21
N PHE A 11 13.29 -18.65 -19.21
CA PHE A 11 13.56 -17.91 -17.97
C PHE A 11 12.23 -17.62 -17.27
N VAL A 12 11.86 -18.45 -16.29
CA VAL A 12 10.73 -18.17 -15.41
C VAL A 12 11.18 -17.13 -14.40
N VAL A 13 10.86 -15.87 -14.63
CA VAL A 13 11.04 -14.80 -13.61
C VAL A 13 10.11 -15.13 -12.45
N GLN A 14 10.64 -15.29 -11.25
CA GLN A 14 9.83 -15.55 -10.06
C GLN A 14 8.98 -14.32 -9.73
N ASP A 15 7.68 -14.52 -9.52
CA ASP A 15 6.79 -13.44 -9.06
C ASP A 15 7.15 -13.02 -7.63
N PHE A 16 7.21 -11.71 -7.39
CA PHE A 16 7.43 -11.10 -6.08
C PHE A 16 6.41 -9.99 -5.84
N VAL A 17 6.03 -9.79 -4.57
CA VAL A 17 5.21 -8.67 -4.11
C VAL A 17 5.89 -8.07 -2.88
N ALA A 18 6.49 -6.89 -3.03
CA ALA A 18 7.12 -6.16 -1.94
C ALA A 18 6.19 -5.03 -1.47
N VAL A 19 5.89 -5.01 -0.17
CA VAL A 19 5.09 -3.95 0.47
C VAL A 19 5.85 -3.34 1.64
N ARG A 20 5.71 -2.03 1.83
CA ARG A 20 6.28 -1.25 2.93
C ARG A 20 5.24 -0.28 3.49
N VAL A 21 4.97 -0.36 4.78
CA VAL A 21 4.17 0.60 5.54
C VAL A 21 5.13 1.49 6.33
N GLN A 22 5.11 2.79 6.05
CA GLN A 22 6.13 3.75 6.48
C GLN A 22 5.50 5.09 6.85
N ASP A 23 6.35 6.01 7.34
CA ASP A 23 6.07 7.44 7.42
C ASP A 23 4.67 7.76 8.00
N PRO A 24 4.43 7.46 9.29
CA PRO A 24 3.19 7.85 9.94
C PRO A 24 3.09 9.38 10.02
N ARG A 25 1.97 9.96 9.56
CA ARG A 25 1.77 11.43 9.60
C ARG A 25 0.43 11.80 10.19
N VAL A 26 0.42 12.89 10.96
CA VAL A 26 -0.80 13.54 11.42
C VAL A 26 -1.38 14.34 10.26
N GLN A 27 -2.62 14.06 9.91
CA GLN A 27 -3.42 14.80 8.95
C GLN A 27 -4.38 15.72 9.69
N ASN A 28 -4.62 16.92 9.16
CA ASN A 28 -5.49 17.94 9.75
C ASN A 28 -5.14 18.27 11.22
N GLU A 29 -3.86 18.47 11.50
CA GLU A 29 -3.39 18.82 12.84
C GLU A 29 -4.12 20.07 13.37
N GLY A 30 -4.54 20.03 14.64
CA GLY A 30 -5.32 21.11 15.28
C GLY A 30 -6.81 21.14 14.95
N SER A 31 -7.30 20.26 14.07
CA SER A 31 -8.73 20.15 13.73
C SER A 31 -9.43 19.00 14.46
N TRP A 32 -10.75 19.10 14.62
CA TRP A 32 -11.61 18.04 15.17
C TRP A 32 -11.58 16.74 14.35
N ASN A 33 -11.17 16.83 13.08
CA ASN A 33 -11.02 15.69 12.17
C ASN A 33 -9.55 15.26 11.99
N SER A 34 -8.69 15.53 12.97
CA SER A 34 -7.30 15.05 13.00
C SER A 34 -7.23 13.51 13.04
N TYR A 35 -6.31 12.93 12.28
CA TYR A 35 -6.03 11.49 12.30
C TYR A 35 -4.60 11.18 11.86
N VAL A 36 -4.13 9.97 12.15
CA VAL A 36 -2.84 9.47 11.65
C VAL A 36 -3.05 8.52 10.48
N ASP A 37 -2.35 8.78 9.38
CA ASP A 37 -2.24 7.87 8.23
C ASP A 37 -0.83 7.33 8.07
N TYR A 38 -0.71 6.30 7.23
CA TYR A 38 0.54 5.59 6.95
C TYR A 38 0.75 5.54 5.45
N LYS A 39 1.96 5.81 5.01
CA LYS A 39 2.39 5.58 3.63
C LYS A 39 2.47 4.09 3.36
N ILE A 40 1.87 3.63 2.26
CA ILE A 40 2.00 2.26 1.77
C ILE A 40 2.68 2.33 0.42
N PHE A 41 3.88 1.76 0.34
CA PHE A 41 4.60 1.57 -0.91
C PHE A 41 4.50 0.10 -1.33
N LEU A 42 4.14 -0.13 -2.59
CA LEU A 42 4.04 -1.45 -3.20
C LEU A 42 4.91 -1.49 -4.46
N HIS A 43 5.69 -2.55 -4.62
CA HIS A 43 6.47 -2.85 -5.81
C HIS A 43 6.36 -4.35 -6.11
N THR A 44 6.03 -4.71 -7.34
CA THR A 44 5.71 -6.09 -7.72
C THR A 44 5.94 -6.31 -9.21
N ASN A 45 6.33 -7.51 -9.60
CA ASN A 45 6.23 -7.98 -10.99
C ASN A 45 4.98 -8.85 -11.24
N SER A 46 4.27 -9.27 -10.17
CA SER A 46 3.13 -10.18 -10.24
C SER A 46 2.02 -9.67 -11.15
N ARG A 47 1.41 -10.58 -11.91
CA ARG A 47 0.27 -10.30 -12.81
C ARG A 47 -1.04 -10.05 -12.07
N ALA A 48 -1.11 -10.35 -10.78
CA ALA A 48 -2.28 -10.03 -9.96
C ALA A 48 -2.50 -8.50 -9.84
N PHE A 49 -1.45 -7.69 -10.02
CA PHE A 49 -1.51 -6.23 -9.85
C PHE A 49 -1.51 -5.49 -11.18
N THR A 50 -2.39 -4.49 -11.29
CA THR A 50 -2.50 -3.61 -12.46
C THR A 50 -1.28 -2.70 -12.60
N ALA A 51 -0.96 -1.91 -11.57
CA ALA A 51 0.26 -1.11 -11.52
C ALA A 51 1.41 -1.90 -10.84
N LYS A 52 2.62 -1.84 -11.41
CA LYS A 52 3.81 -2.52 -10.86
C LYS A 52 4.40 -1.81 -9.65
N THR A 53 4.12 -0.53 -9.53
CA THR A 53 4.46 0.30 -8.38
C THR A 53 3.25 1.14 -7.98
N SER A 54 3.01 1.28 -6.68
CA SER A 54 2.07 2.26 -6.16
C SER A 54 2.56 2.82 -4.82
N CYS A 55 2.16 4.06 -4.55
CA CYS A 55 2.31 4.71 -3.27
C CYS A 55 0.97 5.34 -2.92
N VAL A 56 0.43 5.03 -1.75
CA VAL A 56 -0.84 5.55 -1.24
C VAL A 56 -0.71 5.88 0.24
N ARG A 57 -1.64 6.66 0.80
CA ARG A 57 -1.73 6.86 2.25
C ARG A 57 -3.06 6.36 2.78
N ARG A 58 -3.03 5.59 3.88
CA ARG A 58 -4.23 5.00 4.49
C ARG A 58 -4.17 5.10 6.01
N ARG A 59 -5.29 5.43 6.65
CA ARG A 59 -5.41 5.46 8.11
C ARG A 59 -5.88 4.13 8.67
N TYR A 60 -5.61 3.89 9.95
CA TYR A 60 -5.91 2.60 10.61
C TYR A 60 -7.38 2.16 10.48
N SER A 61 -8.35 3.08 10.54
CA SER A 61 -9.76 2.71 10.40
C SER A 61 -10.09 2.13 9.02
N GLU A 62 -9.36 2.53 7.97
CA GLU A 62 -9.57 2.00 6.63
C GLU A 62 -9.03 0.57 6.51
N PHE A 63 -7.94 0.25 7.20
CA PHE A 63 -7.48 -1.14 7.35
C PHE A 63 -8.50 -2.02 8.07
N VAL A 64 -9.14 -1.49 9.12
CA VAL A 64 -10.23 -2.20 9.82
C VAL A 64 -11.39 -2.50 8.87
N TRP A 65 -11.76 -1.53 8.02
CA TRP A 65 -12.76 -1.75 6.98
C TRP A 65 -12.31 -2.81 5.97
N LEU A 66 -11.07 -2.72 5.46
CA LEU A 66 -10.53 -3.67 4.49
C LEU A 66 -10.58 -5.09 5.05
N ARG A 67 -10.06 -5.30 6.27
CA ARG A 67 -10.11 -6.61 6.93
C ARG A 67 -11.53 -7.15 7.04
N LYS A 68 -12.50 -6.30 7.42
CA LYS A 68 -13.91 -6.71 7.53
C LYS A 68 -14.48 -7.16 6.19
N MET A 69 -14.17 -6.45 5.10
CA MET A 69 -14.62 -6.83 3.75
C MET A 69 -13.96 -8.13 3.31
N MET A 70 -12.65 -8.26 3.51
CA MET A 70 -11.93 -9.50 3.20
C MET A 70 -12.47 -10.70 3.98
N GLN A 71 -12.82 -10.54 5.26
CA GLN A 71 -13.45 -11.61 6.04
C GLN A 71 -14.79 -12.04 5.47
N LYS A 72 -15.54 -11.11 4.86
CA LYS A 72 -16.82 -11.40 4.23
C LYS A 72 -16.64 -12.14 2.89
N ASN A 73 -15.56 -11.82 2.16
CA ASN A 73 -15.30 -12.33 0.81
C ASN A 73 -14.45 -13.62 0.80
N ALA A 74 -13.61 -13.85 1.81
CA ALA A 74 -12.62 -14.93 1.83
C ALA A 74 -13.19 -16.32 2.25
N GLY A 75 -14.48 -16.41 2.54
CA GLY A 75 -15.13 -17.66 2.96
C GLY A 75 -14.53 -18.23 4.24
N LEU A 76 -13.91 -19.41 4.15
CA LEU A 76 -13.24 -20.09 5.29
C LEU A 76 -11.75 -19.74 5.43
N ALA A 77 -11.17 -18.99 4.50
CA ALA A 77 -9.74 -18.68 4.56
C ALA A 77 -9.44 -17.70 5.71
N PRO A 78 -8.40 -17.96 6.53
CA PRO A 78 -8.08 -17.11 7.67
C PRO A 78 -7.55 -15.76 7.18
N VAL A 79 -8.27 -14.68 7.54
CA VAL A 79 -7.81 -13.31 7.27
C VAL A 79 -6.89 -12.85 8.41
N PRO A 80 -5.68 -12.36 8.10
CA PRO A 80 -4.73 -11.91 9.10
C PRO A 80 -5.32 -10.88 10.08
N GLU A 81 -4.88 -10.93 11.33
CA GLU A 81 -5.31 -9.97 12.35
C GLU A 81 -4.61 -8.62 12.17
N LEU A 82 -5.32 -7.55 12.54
CA LEU A 82 -4.75 -6.21 12.63
C LEU A 82 -4.12 -6.02 14.01
N PRO A 83 -3.12 -5.12 14.14
CA PRO A 83 -2.63 -4.72 15.45
C PRO A 83 -3.78 -4.21 16.31
N GLY A 84 -3.76 -4.52 17.60
CA GLY A 84 -4.82 -4.14 18.53
C GLY A 84 -5.14 -2.64 18.47
N LYS A 85 -6.42 -2.31 18.68
CA LYS A 85 -6.84 -0.93 18.96
C LYS A 85 -6.24 -0.58 20.32
N SER A 86 -5.19 0.24 20.38
CA SER A 86 -4.68 0.64 21.70
C SER A 86 -5.70 1.51 22.42
N PHE A 87 -5.96 1.15 23.66
CA PHE A 87 -6.74 1.93 24.62
C PHE A 87 -5.84 2.78 25.53
N PHE A 88 -4.51 2.61 25.42
CA PHE A 88 -3.54 3.22 26.33
C PHE A 88 -2.47 4.01 25.55
N PHE A 89 -2.49 5.32 25.72
CA PHE A 89 -1.62 6.30 25.05
C PHE A 89 -0.29 6.52 25.79
N PHE A 90 0.27 5.51 26.46
CA PHE A 90 1.41 5.73 27.36
C PHE A 90 2.73 6.13 26.65
N ASN A 91 2.85 5.93 25.34
CA ASN A 91 3.86 6.64 24.52
C ASN A 91 3.41 6.68 23.06
N ASN A 92 3.15 7.88 22.51
CA ASN A 92 2.57 8.06 21.16
C ASN A 92 3.46 7.43 20.09
N ASP A 93 4.78 7.63 20.17
CA ASP A 93 5.73 7.15 19.16
C ASP A 93 5.86 5.63 19.16
N ASN A 94 6.02 5.01 20.33
CA ASN A 94 6.07 3.54 20.46
C ASN A 94 4.77 2.90 19.96
N PHE A 95 3.64 3.54 20.22
CA PHE A 95 2.35 3.08 19.76
C PHE A 95 2.21 3.17 18.23
N LEU A 96 2.57 4.31 17.64
CA LEU A 96 2.55 4.52 16.19
C LEU A 96 3.48 3.54 15.48
N GLU A 97 4.67 3.30 16.01
CA GLU A 97 5.62 2.36 15.42
C GLU A 97 5.15 0.90 15.56
N SER A 98 4.59 0.52 16.73
CA SER A 98 3.99 -0.80 16.93
C SER A 98 2.83 -1.04 15.96
N ARG A 99 1.96 -0.04 15.79
CA ARG A 99 0.86 -0.08 14.83
C ARG A 99 1.38 -0.18 13.40
N ARG A 100 2.38 0.62 13.00
CA ARG A 100 3.02 0.55 11.67
C ARG A 100 3.56 -0.86 11.39
N LYS A 101 4.30 -1.46 12.34
CA LYS A 101 4.79 -2.85 12.25
C LYS A 101 3.66 -3.85 12.11
N GLY A 102 2.58 -3.71 12.86
CA GLY A 102 1.41 -4.57 12.75
C GLY A 102 0.70 -4.46 11.40
N LEU A 103 0.57 -3.23 10.87
CA LEU A 103 0.02 -2.99 9.53
C LEU A 103 0.91 -3.58 8.43
N GLN A 104 2.23 -3.47 8.58
CA GLN A 104 3.21 -4.11 7.70
C GLN A 104 3.01 -5.63 7.66
N LEU A 105 2.95 -6.28 8.83
CA LEU A 105 2.75 -7.73 8.93
C LEU A 105 1.39 -8.16 8.38
N PHE A 106 0.34 -7.37 8.63
CA PHE A 106 -0.99 -7.61 8.08
C PHE A 106 -0.94 -7.63 6.54
N LEU A 107 -0.39 -6.60 5.91
CA LEU A 107 -0.30 -6.55 4.45
C LEU A 107 0.61 -7.64 3.89
N GLN A 108 1.75 -7.92 4.53
CA GLN A 108 2.61 -9.03 4.11
C GLN A 108 1.82 -10.34 4.08
N LYS A 109 1.10 -10.70 5.15
CA LYS A 109 0.30 -11.93 5.17
C LYS A 109 -0.83 -11.93 4.15
N VAL A 110 -1.53 -10.81 3.98
CA VAL A 110 -2.61 -10.65 2.99
C VAL A 110 -2.09 -10.89 1.57
N LEU A 111 -0.93 -10.30 1.23
CA LEU A 111 -0.36 -10.38 -0.10
C LEU A 111 0.26 -11.73 -0.46
N HIS A 112 0.50 -12.60 0.54
CA HIS A 112 0.92 -13.99 0.32
C HIS A 112 -0.28 -14.97 0.22
N THR A 113 -1.51 -14.51 0.46
CA THR A 113 -2.73 -15.34 0.37
C THR A 113 -3.43 -15.11 -0.96
N THR A 114 -3.44 -16.12 -1.83
CA THR A 114 -4.00 -16.01 -3.20
C THR A 114 -5.47 -15.61 -3.23
N VAL A 115 -6.31 -16.12 -2.32
CA VAL A 115 -7.73 -15.74 -2.21
C VAL A 115 -7.90 -14.25 -1.89
N CYS A 116 -6.98 -13.66 -1.14
CA CYS A 116 -7.01 -12.22 -0.85
C CYS A 116 -6.64 -11.39 -2.09
N LEU A 117 -5.73 -11.89 -2.93
CA LEU A 117 -5.30 -11.22 -4.16
C LEU A 117 -6.38 -11.20 -5.26
N SER A 118 -7.44 -11.99 -5.15
CA SER A 118 -8.58 -11.88 -6.08
C SER A 118 -9.57 -10.78 -5.70
N ASP A 119 -9.43 -10.15 -4.53
CA ASP A 119 -10.35 -9.12 -4.05
C ASP A 119 -10.01 -7.74 -4.65
N SER A 120 -10.88 -7.23 -5.52
CA SER A 120 -10.69 -5.91 -6.14
C SER A 120 -10.67 -4.75 -5.14
N GLN A 121 -11.29 -4.90 -3.96
CA GLN A 121 -11.23 -3.90 -2.90
C GLN A 121 -9.81 -3.76 -2.35
N LEU A 122 -9.04 -4.85 -2.27
CA LEU A 122 -7.63 -4.84 -1.88
C LEU A 122 -6.79 -4.07 -2.92
N HIS A 123 -7.04 -4.31 -4.21
CA HIS A 123 -6.34 -3.61 -5.29
C HIS A 123 -6.62 -2.11 -5.28
N LEU A 124 -7.88 -1.70 -5.17
CA LEU A 124 -8.24 -0.29 -5.06
C LEU A 124 -7.65 0.35 -3.80
N PHE A 125 -7.62 -0.37 -2.67
CA PHE A 125 -7.04 0.10 -1.43
C PHE A 125 -5.53 0.40 -1.56
N LEU A 126 -4.78 -0.49 -2.22
CA LEU A 126 -3.31 -0.41 -2.35
C LEU A 126 -2.83 0.43 -3.53
N GLN A 127 -3.63 0.56 -4.57
CA GLN A 127 -3.21 1.14 -5.86
C GLN A 127 -3.97 2.41 -6.25
N THR A 128 -4.86 2.90 -5.38
CA THR A 128 -5.53 4.20 -5.55
C THR A 128 -5.66 4.94 -4.22
N GLN A 129 -5.90 6.25 -4.30
CA GLN A 129 -6.29 7.08 -3.15
C GLN A 129 -7.82 7.25 -3.05
N LEU A 130 -8.62 6.34 -3.61
CA LEU A 130 -10.08 6.42 -3.53
C LEU A 130 -10.57 6.32 -2.08
N PRO A 131 -11.52 7.16 -1.64
CA PRO A 131 -12.22 6.97 -0.37
C PRO A 131 -12.98 5.64 -0.35
N ILE A 132 -13.18 5.08 0.85
CA ILE A 132 -13.87 3.79 1.02
C ILE A 132 -15.21 3.72 0.29
N GLY A 133 -16.05 4.77 0.36
CA GLY A 133 -17.33 4.80 -0.34
C GLY A 133 -17.17 4.58 -1.84
N HIS A 134 -16.24 5.30 -2.48
CA HIS A 134 -15.95 5.13 -3.90
C HIS A 134 -15.34 3.77 -4.24
N ILE A 135 -14.58 3.14 -3.32
CA ILE A 135 -14.13 1.75 -3.52
C ILE A 135 -15.34 0.83 -3.60
N GLN A 136 -16.32 0.98 -2.69
CA GLN A 136 -17.53 0.17 -2.66
C GLN A 136 -18.39 0.39 -3.91
N ASP A 137 -18.59 1.64 -4.30
CA ASP A 137 -19.35 1.97 -5.51
C ASP A 137 -18.68 1.37 -6.76
N CYS A 138 -17.35 1.42 -6.83
CA CYS A 138 -16.61 0.89 -7.97
C CYS A 138 -16.73 -0.62 -8.11
N VAL A 139 -16.58 -1.37 -7.01
CA VAL A 139 -16.72 -2.84 -7.06
C VAL A 139 -18.16 -3.31 -7.28
N GLN A 140 -19.15 -2.45 -7.01
CA GLN A 140 -20.55 -2.71 -7.30
C GLN A 140 -20.96 -2.26 -8.72
N GLY A 141 -20.06 -1.64 -9.49
CA GLY A 141 -20.37 -1.13 -10.83
C GLY A 141 -21.22 0.15 -10.82
N LEU A 142 -21.22 0.90 -9.72
CA LEU A 142 -21.96 2.16 -9.56
C LEU A 142 -21.13 3.39 -9.97
N THR A 143 -19.85 3.23 -10.29
CA THR A 143 -18.98 4.29 -10.82
C THR A 143 -18.93 4.29 -12.35
N PRO A 144 -18.66 5.44 -13.00
CA PRO A 144 -18.50 5.52 -14.45
C PRO A 144 -17.16 4.95 -14.96
N TYR A 145 -16.30 4.46 -14.06
CA TYR A 145 -14.99 3.89 -14.35
C TYR A 145 -14.86 2.50 -13.73
N THR A 146 -14.04 1.64 -14.33
CA THR A 146 -13.73 0.31 -13.79
C THR A 146 -12.62 0.36 -12.73
N VAL A 147 -12.40 -0.76 -12.04
CA VAL A 147 -11.26 -0.95 -11.12
C VAL A 147 -9.94 -0.65 -11.82
N THR A 148 -9.76 -1.19 -13.03
CA THR A 148 -8.54 -1.00 -13.82
C THR A 148 -8.36 0.46 -14.21
N ASP A 149 -9.42 1.13 -14.66
CA ASP A 149 -9.35 2.55 -15.03
C ASP A 149 -8.96 3.42 -13.84
N ALA A 150 -9.54 3.16 -12.66
CA ALA A 150 -9.21 3.89 -11.43
C ALA A 150 -7.73 3.74 -11.08
N ILE A 151 -7.18 2.52 -11.18
CA ILE A 151 -5.77 2.25 -10.87
C ILE A 151 -4.84 2.89 -11.90
N LEU A 152 -5.12 2.75 -13.19
CA LEU A 152 -4.30 3.34 -14.25
C LEU A 152 -4.33 4.87 -14.20
N THR A 153 -5.50 5.47 -13.94
CA THR A 153 -5.65 6.91 -13.77
C THR A 153 -4.85 7.42 -12.56
N TYR A 154 -4.89 6.68 -11.44
CA TYR A 154 -4.10 7.06 -10.27
C TYR A 154 -2.59 6.95 -10.55
N ALA A 155 -2.15 5.86 -11.19
CA ALA A 155 -0.75 5.63 -11.54
C ALA A 155 -0.20 6.71 -12.49
N SER A 156 -1.01 7.23 -13.42
CA SER A 156 -0.60 8.30 -14.34
C SER A 156 -0.68 9.72 -13.75
N SER A 157 -1.41 9.92 -12.65
CA SER A 157 -1.72 11.25 -12.10
C SER A 157 -0.57 11.97 -11.36
N ASN A 158 0.65 11.44 -11.37
CA ASN A 158 1.79 11.87 -10.53
C ASN A 158 1.55 11.87 -9.01
N ARG A 159 0.33 11.64 -8.52
CA ARG A 159 -0.01 11.67 -7.08
C ARG A 159 0.75 10.61 -6.28
N GLY A 160 0.89 9.41 -6.83
CA GLY A 160 1.70 8.35 -6.21
C GLY A 160 3.19 8.74 -6.16
N PHE A 161 3.70 9.39 -7.20
CA PHE A 161 5.09 9.89 -7.23
C PHE A 161 5.32 11.01 -6.21
N ALA A 162 4.39 11.95 -6.09
CA ALA A 162 4.47 13.03 -5.10
C ALA A 162 4.53 12.47 -3.67
N GLN A 163 3.64 11.52 -3.34
CA GLN A 163 3.66 10.84 -2.04
C GLN A 163 4.93 10.01 -1.83
N ALA A 164 5.54 9.48 -2.89
CA ALA A 164 6.81 8.77 -2.81
C ALA A 164 7.98 9.70 -2.46
N GLN A 165 8.04 10.90 -3.07
CA GLN A 165 9.14 11.86 -2.92
C GLN A 165 9.11 12.73 -1.67
N GLU A 166 7.96 12.89 -1.01
CA GLU A 166 7.84 13.63 0.26
C GLU A 166 8.67 13.05 1.43
N GLU A 167 9.37 11.93 1.25
CA GLU A 167 10.39 11.42 2.20
C GLU A 167 11.81 11.94 1.92
N GLU A 168 12.13 12.29 0.67
CA GLU A 168 13.51 12.61 0.25
C GLU A 168 13.87 14.09 0.44
N SER A 169 12.88 14.99 0.42
CA SER A 169 13.08 16.42 0.67
C SER A 169 13.34 16.74 2.14
N THR A 170 12.80 15.96 3.07
CA THR A 170 12.96 16.17 4.53
C THR A 170 14.34 15.76 5.04
N LEU A 171 15.06 14.89 4.31
CA LEU A 171 16.43 14.46 4.63
C LEU A 171 17.51 15.41 4.09
N LYS A 172 17.16 16.39 3.23
CA LYS A 172 18.12 17.35 2.64
C LYS A 172 18.38 18.59 3.50
N CYS A 173 17.65 18.79 4.60
CA CYS A 173 17.81 19.99 5.43
C CYS A 173 18.84 19.84 6.56
N ASP A 174 19.34 18.64 6.86
CA ASP A 174 20.21 18.38 8.02
C ASP A 174 21.68 18.08 7.66
N GLY A 175 22.09 18.27 6.41
CA GLY A 175 23.46 17.96 6.01
C GLY A 175 23.92 18.70 4.77
N GLU A 176 24.43 19.91 4.93
CA GLU A 176 25.59 20.45 4.19
C GLU A 176 25.92 21.87 4.69
N VAL A 177 26.84 21.98 5.64
CA VAL A 177 27.78 23.11 5.68
C VAL A 177 29.15 22.58 6.09
N LEU A 178 29.93 22.13 5.10
CA LEU A 178 31.38 22.22 5.16
C LEU A 178 31.91 22.72 3.81
N GLU A 179 32.40 23.96 3.86
CA GLU A 179 33.53 24.53 3.12
C GLU A 179 33.50 24.53 1.58
N MET A 180 33.39 25.73 1.01
CA MET A 180 34.46 26.24 0.16
C MET A 180 34.66 27.74 0.41
N GLY A 181 35.77 28.09 1.05
CA GLY A 181 36.29 29.45 1.04
C GLY A 181 36.70 29.90 -0.36
N VAL A 182 36.42 31.16 -0.69
CA VAL A 182 37.23 32.01 -1.57
C VAL A 182 37.06 33.47 -1.13
N MET A 183 38.02 33.98 -0.35
CA MET A 183 38.80 35.21 -0.59
C MET A 183 39.80 35.42 0.54
#